data_AF-A0A6N4WTR8-F1
#
_entry.id   AF-A0A6N4WTR8-F1
#
_cell.length_a   1.000
_cell.length_b   1.000
_cell.length_c   1.000
_cell.angle_alpha   90.00
_cell.angle_beta   90.00
_cell.angle_gamma   90.00
#
_symmetry.space_group_name_H-M   'P 1'
#
loop_
_entity.id
_entity.type
_entity.pdbx_description
1 polymer ?
#
loop_
_entity_poly.entity_id
_entity_poly.type
_entity_poly.pdbx_seq_one_letter_code
_entity_poly.pdbx_strand_id
1 'polypeptide(L)'
;KSLPEVAMAGYQWFEIHLKGKGPDFPGTAKTKLVLEQADGIPVFYAEVPPSEWKLKRVDVYFCNNGDVKKRKWSNATPKEMGNGVWSAQAPVSDLSEPLFAFANFIYEVEPIAVGVARLDGASEMCVTSDYAYVWPEALEAGGVKVTAEKAGFIEGKKRKSKKK
;
A
#
# COMPACT_ATOMS: atom_id res chain seq x y z
N LYS A 1 -7.72 15.34 -2.76
CA LYS A 1 -8.39 15.06 -1.46
C LYS A 1 -7.77 13.78 -0.92
N SER A 2 -7.31 13.78 0.33
CA SER A 2 -6.85 12.55 0.99
C SER A 2 -8.03 11.60 1.18
N LEU A 3 -7.74 10.30 1.19
CA LEU A 3 -8.74 9.30 1.56
C LEU A 3 -9.14 9.50 3.04
N PRO A 4 -10.41 9.26 3.42
CA PRO A 4 -10.89 9.48 4.80
C PRO A 4 -10.01 8.80 5.86
N GLU A 5 -9.59 7.56 5.62
CA GLU A 5 -8.78 6.76 6.52
C GLU A 5 -7.36 7.31 6.74
N VAL A 6 -6.81 8.04 5.76
CA VAL A 6 -5.51 8.71 5.89
C VAL A 6 -5.64 9.97 6.75
N ALA A 7 -6.74 10.72 6.60
CA ALA A 7 -7.00 11.88 7.46
C ALA A 7 -7.24 11.45 8.92
N MET A 8 -7.89 10.30 9.13
CA MET A 8 -8.12 9.72 10.45
C MET A 8 -6.84 9.34 11.19
N ALA A 9 -5.82 8.86 10.49
CA ALA A 9 -4.51 8.59 11.09
C ALA A 9 -3.91 9.84 11.73
N GLY A 10 -3.97 10.98 11.03
CA GLY A 10 -3.52 12.26 11.58
C GLY A 10 -4.33 12.70 12.81
N TYR A 11 -5.65 12.53 12.76
CA TYR A 11 -6.51 12.84 13.92
C TYR A 11 -6.15 11.98 15.14
N GLN A 12 -6.08 10.66 14.98
CA GLN A 12 -5.77 9.75 16.08
C GLN A 12 -4.37 9.99 16.64
N TRP A 13 -3.41 10.28 15.77
CA TRP A 13 -2.07 10.67 16.21
C TRP A 13 -2.11 11.85 17.17
N PHE A 14 -2.90 12.89 16.87
CA PHE A 14 -3.06 14.05 17.76
C PHE A 14 -3.80 13.72 19.06
N GLU A 15 -4.88 12.93 19.02
CA GLU A 15 -5.58 12.50 20.25
C GLU A 15 -4.65 11.73 21.19
N ILE A 16 -3.83 10.83 20.65
CA ILE A 16 -2.93 9.99 21.44
C ILE A 16 -1.75 10.84 21.97
N HIS A 17 -1.00 11.49 21.09
CA HIS A 17 0.26 12.12 21.49
C HIS A 17 0.12 13.48 22.16
N LEU A 18 -0.94 14.24 21.84
CA LEU A 18 -1.15 15.56 22.46
C LEU A 18 -2.15 15.53 23.62
N LYS A 19 -3.10 14.59 23.61
CA LYS A 19 -4.16 14.53 24.64
C LYS A 19 -4.08 13.28 25.52
N GLY A 20 -3.22 12.32 25.21
CA GLY A 20 -3.10 11.08 25.95
C GLY A 20 -4.36 10.22 25.90
N LYS A 21 -5.11 10.28 24.78
CA LYS A 21 -6.38 9.58 24.62
C LYS A 21 -6.27 8.44 23.61
N GLY A 22 -6.75 7.27 24.01
CA GLY A 22 -6.75 6.07 23.18
C GLY A 22 -5.53 5.18 23.41
N PRO A 23 -5.50 4.00 22.77
CA PRO A 23 -4.35 3.11 22.82
C PRO A 23 -3.15 3.68 22.04
N ASP A 24 -1.97 3.11 22.25
CA ASP A 24 -0.75 3.53 21.55
C ASP A 24 -0.91 3.50 20.04
N PHE A 25 -0.36 4.48 19.34
CA PHE A 25 -0.46 4.55 17.88
C PHE A 25 0.27 3.35 17.24
N PRO A 26 -0.31 2.67 16.23
CA PRO A 26 0.32 1.49 15.64
C PRO A 26 1.72 1.78 15.12
N GLY A 27 2.67 0.87 15.40
CA GLY A 27 4.02 0.98 14.87
C GLY A 27 4.05 0.81 13.34
N THR A 28 5.06 1.42 12.70
CA THR A 28 5.29 1.28 11.26
C THR A 28 5.71 -0.15 10.93
N ALA A 29 5.05 -0.75 9.94
CA ALA A 29 5.39 -2.09 9.46
C ALA A 29 6.71 -2.10 8.69
N LYS A 30 7.58 -3.07 9.02
CA LYS A 30 8.84 -3.31 8.32
C LYS A 30 8.57 -4.12 7.06
N THR A 31 9.27 -3.80 5.98
CA THR A 31 9.01 -4.42 4.68
C THR A 31 10.28 -4.93 4.00
N LYS A 32 10.10 -5.90 3.09
CA LYS A 32 11.15 -6.39 2.21
C LYS A 32 10.58 -6.98 0.92
N LEU A 33 11.39 -7.01 -0.12
CA LEU A 33 11.13 -7.75 -1.35
C LEU A 33 12.08 -8.95 -1.42
N VAL A 34 11.52 -10.14 -1.63
CA VAL A 34 12.29 -11.37 -1.84
C VAL A 34 12.18 -11.74 -3.31
N LEU A 35 13.33 -11.77 -4.01
CA LEU A 35 13.41 -11.86 -5.46
C LEU A 35 13.56 -13.30 -5.95
N GLU A 36 14.36 -14.10 -5.24
CA GLU A 36 14.61 -15.50 -5.55
C GLU A 36 13.36 -16.33 -5.23
N GLN A 37 12.59 -16.63 -6.26
CA GLN A 37 11.36 -17.42 -6.18
C GLN A 37 11.34 -18.47 -7.28
N ALA A 38 10.76 -19.64 -7.00
CA ALA A 38 10.73 -20.75 -7.96
C ALA A 38 9.97 -20.40 -9.26
N ASP A 39 8.96 -19.54 -9.17
CA ASP A 39 8.17 -19.03 -10.30
C ASP A 39 8.81 -17.79 -10.97
N GLY A 40 9.84 -17.19 -10.35
CA GLY A 40 10.48 -15.95 -10.79
C GLY A 40 9.65 -14.69 -10.55
N ILE A 41 8.60 -14.75 -9.71
CA ILE A 41 7.76 -13.61 -9.34
C ILE A 41 8.19 -13.09 -7.96
N PRO A 42 8.67 -11.85 -7.81
CA PRO A 42 9.04 -11.31 -6.52
C PRO A 42 7.89 -11.34 -5.51
N VAL A 43 8.21 -11.58 -4.24
CA VAL A 43 7.24 -11.55 -3.14
C VAL A 43 7.59 -10.41 -2.19
N PHE A 44 6.64 -9.51 -2.01
CA PHE A 44 6.67 -8.48 -0.97
C PHE A 44 6.23 -9.08 0.36
N TYR A 45 6.95 -8.77 1.42
CA TYR A 45 6.59 -9.09 2.80
C TYR A 45 6.48 -7.81 3.62
N ALA A 46 5.47 -7.77 4.48
CA ALA A 46 5.31 -6.75 5.50
C ALA A 46 5.05 -7.40 6.86
N GLU A 47 5.80 -6.97 7.87
CA GLU A 47 5.66 -7.40 9.26
C GLU A 47 5.12 -6.23 10.07
N VAL A 48 3.88 -6.36 10.55
CA VAL A 48 3.24 -5.34 11.38
C VAL A 48 3.59 -5.56 12.85
N PRO A 49 4.05 -4.53 13.58
CA PRO A 49 4.25 -4.63 15.02
C PRO A 49 2.93 -4.96 15.75
N PRO A 50 2.99 -5.65 16.90
CA PRO A 50 1.82 -5.82 17.76
C PRO A 50 1.17 -4.48 18.09
N SER A 51 -0.15 -4.46 18.11
CA SER A 51 -0.95 -3.26 18.29
C SER A 51 -2.26 -3.63 19.00
N GLU A 52 -2.76 -2.73 19.84
CA GLU A 52 -4.10 -2.87 20.45
C GLU A 52 -5.22 -2.53 19.46
N TRP A 53 -4.88 -1.88 18.34
CA TRP A 53 -5.84 -1.56 17.29
C TRP A 53 -6.25 -2.81 16.52
N LYS A 54 -7.55 -2.97 16.30
CA LYS A 54 -8.09 -4.07 15.50
C LYS A 54 -7.82 -3.83 14.01
N LEU A 55 -6.93 -4.65 13.43
CA LEU A 55 -6.65 -4.62 11.99
C LEU A 55 -7.86 -5.14 11.20
N LYS A 56 -8.35 -4.33 10.25
CA LYS A 56 -9.52 -4.61 9.42
C LYS A 56 -9.15 -5.23 8.08
N ARG A 57 -8.16 -4.63 7.40
CA ARG A 57 -7.63 -5.13 6.11
C ARG A 57 -6.21 -4.63 5.88
N VAL A 58 -5.54 -5.28 4.94
CA VAL A 58 -4.26 -4.85 4.40
C VAL A 58 -4.43 -4.65 2.91
N ASP A 59 -4.01 -3.50 2.40
CA ASP A 59 -3.98 -3.20 0.97
C ASP A 59 -2.51 -3.10 0.54
N VAL A 60 -2.06 -3.96 -0.38
CA VAL A 60 -0.67 -3.98 -0.86
C VAL A 60 -0.60 -3.40 -2.26
N TYR A 61 0.38 -2.52 -2.47
CA TYR A 61 0.62 -1.85 -3.74
C TYR A 61 2.05 -2.07 -4.20
N PHE A 62 2.24 -2.23 -5.51
CA PHE A 62 3.56 -2.28 -6.13
C PHE A 62 3.60 -1.49 -7.44
N CYS A 63 4.81 -1.10 -7.85
CA CYS A 63 5.04 -0.37 -9.08
C CYS A 63 6.42 -0.70 -9.65
N ASN A 64 6.50 -0.94 -10.97
CA ASN A 64 7.73 -1.20 -11.69
C ASN A 64 8.06 -0.01 -12.62
N ASN A 65 8.43 1.12 -12.01
CA ASN A 65 8.80 2.36 -12.69
C ASN A 65 9.61 3.31 -11.78
N GLY A 66 10.79 3.73 -12.23
CA GLY A 66 11.66 4.65 -11.50
C GLY A 66 11.16 6.10 -11.45
N ASP A 67 10.47 6.56 -12.49
CA ASP A 67 9.97 7.93 -12.62
C ASP A 67 8.75 8.14 -11.72
N VAL A 68 8.97 8.85 -10.61
CA VAL A 68 7.95 9.16 -9.59
C VAL A 68 6.66 9.73 -10.19
N LYS A 69 6.75 10.51 -11.28
CA LYS A 69 5.58 11.13 -11.94
C LYS A 69 4.79 10.14 -12.79
N LYS A 70 5.41 9.04 -13.22
CA LYS A 70 4.81 8.01 -14.09
C LYS A 70 4.44 6.73 -13.32
N ARG A 71 4.76 6.65 -12.03
CA ARG A 71 4.41 5.50 -11.19
C ARG A 71 2.90 5.27 -11.19
N LYS A 72 2.52 4.15 -11.78
CA LYS A 72 1.18 3.58 -11.65
C LYS A 72 1.27 2.44 -10.65
N TRP A 73 0.55 2.58 -9.55
CA TRP A 73 0.48 1.55 -8.51
C TRP A 73 -0.54 0.50 -8.89
N SER A 74 -0.12 -0.75 -8.87
CA SER A 74 -0.96 -1.93 -9.04
C SER A 74 -1.29 -2.51 -7.67
N ASN A 75 -2.51 -3.01 -7.51
CA ASN A 75 -2.90 -3.75 -6.31
C ASN A 75 -2.31 -5.15 -6.37
N ALA A 76 -1.83 -5.66 -5.23
CA ALA A 76 -1.53 -7.07 -5.05
C ALA A 76 -2.50 -7.67 -4.04
N THR A 77 -2.81 -8.96 -4.20
CA THR A 77 -3.64 -9.70 -3.25
C THR A 77 -2.79 -10.06 -2.03
N PRO A 78 -3.05 -9.47 -0.85
CA PRO A 78 -2.30 -9.79 0.36
C PRO A 78 -2.77 -11.12 0.94
N LYS A 79 -1.82 -11.85 1.53
CA LYS A 79 -2.06 -13.11 2.21
C LYS A 79 -1.40 -13.09 3.59
N GLU A 80 -2.19 -13.33 4.62
CA GLU A 80 -1.68 -13.45 5.98
C GLU A 80 -0.90 -14.76 6.13
N MET A 81 0.34 -14.64 6.64
CA MET A 81 1.26 -15.76 6.88
C MET A 81 1.28 -16.19 8.35
N GLY A 82 0.54 -15.47 9.21
CA GLY A 82 0.54 -15.62 10.66
C GLY A 82 1.50 -14.64 11.35
N ASN A 83 1.32 -14.45 12.66
CA ASN A 83 2.18 -13.63 13.52
C ASN A 83 2.39 -12.18 13.02
N GLY A 84 1.37 -11.57 12.42
CA GLY A 84 1.47 -10.20 11.90
C GLY A 84 2.27 -10.07 10.59
N VAL A 85 2.61 -11.19 9.93
CA VAL A 85 3.32 -11.18 8.66
C VAL A 85 2.33 -11.33 7.51
N TRP A 86 2.44 -10.43 6.54
CA TRP A 86 1.67 -10.42 5.30
C TRP A 86 2.60 -10.55 4.11
N SER A 87 2.13 -11.27 3.08
CA SER A 87 2.86 -11.41 1.82
C SER A 87 1.97 -11.09 0.63
N ALA A 88 2.57 -10.62 -0.47
CA ALA A 88 1.87 -10.45 -1.73
C ALA A 88 2.86 -10.58 -2.90
N GLN A 89 2.42 -11.17 -4.01
CA GLN A 89 3.23 -11.20 -5.23
C GLN A 89 3.31 -9.79 -5.85
N ALA A 90 4.50 -9.43 -6.33
CA ALA A 90 4.78 -8.17 -7.02
C ALA A 90 5.37 -8.45 -8.41
N PRO A 91 4.53 -8.82 -9.40
CA PRO A 91 4.95 -9.06 -10.79
C PRO A 91 5.73 -7.90 -11.42
N VAL A 92 6.70 -8.24 -12.27
CA VAL A 92 7.54 -7.27 -12.98
C VAL A 92 7.19 -7.24 -14.46
N SER A 93 7.17 -6.04 -15.05
CA SER A 93 6.85 -5.81 -16.47
C SER A 93 8.05 -5.37 -17.31
N ASP A 94 9.09 -4.87 -16.65
CA ASP A 94 10.33 -4.37 -17.22
C ASP A 94 11.46 -4.54 -16.21
N LEU A 95 12.45 -5.37 -16.54
CA LEU A 95 13.61 -5.62 -15.68
C LEU A 95 14.60 -4.45 -15.66
N SER A 96 14.50 -3.51 -16.61
CA SER A 96 15.31 -2.29 -16.64
C SER A 96 14.79 -1.18 -15.71
N GLU A 97 13.62 -1.37 -15.12
CA GLU A 97 12.99 -0.43 -14.18
C GLU A 97 13.03 -1.00 -12.75
N PRO A 98 13.23 -0.15 -11.73
CA PRO A 98 13.15 -0.58 -10.33
C PRO A 98 11.74 -1.05 -9.96
N LEU A 99 11.67 -1.94 -8.97
CA LEU A 99 10.41 -2.39 -8.36
C LEU A 99 10.27 -1.75 -6.97
N PHE A 100 9.12 -1.14 -6.73
CA PHE A 100 8.71 -0.58 -5.44
C PHE A 100 7.48 -1.31 -4.93
N ALA A 101 7.35 -1.49 -3.63
CA ALA A 101 6.16 -2.02 -2.98
C ALA A 101 5.97 -1.45 -1.57
N PHE A 102 4.71 -1.31 -1.15
CA PHE A 102 4.35 -0.94 0.22
C PHE A 102 2.97 -1.50 0.57
N ALA A 103 2.63 -1.47 1.86
CA ALA A 103 1.32 -1.87 2.36
C ALA A 103 0.66 -0.74 3.15
N ASN A 104 -0.67 -0.65 3.03
CA ASN A 104 -1.53 0.12 3.92
C ASN A 104 -2.21 -0.84 4.89
N PHE A 105 -1.98 -0.65 6.18
CA PHE A 105 -2.66 -1.37 7.25
C PHE A 105 -3.84 -0.53 7.72
N ILE A 106 -5.05 -1.05 7.50
CA ILE A 106 -6.29 -0.35 7.79
C ILE A 106 -6.88 -0.89 9.08
N TYR A 107 -6.95 -0.06 10.10
CA TYR A 107 -7.47 -0.39 11.42
C TYR A 107 -8.90 0.11 11.59
N GLU A 108 -9.70 -0.61 12.37
CA GLU A 108 -11.02 -0.15 12.80
C GLU A 108 -10.89 1.02 13.78
N VAL A 109 -11.76 2.02 13.63
CA VAL A 109 -11.85 3.18 14.52
C VAL A 109 -13.30 3.41 14.89
N GLU A 110 -13.54 3.71 16.17
CA GLU A 110 -14.86 4.14 16.63
C GLU A 110 -15.28 5.44 15.94
N PRO A 111 -16.49 5.54 15.38
CA PRO A 111 -16.94 6.74 14.69
C PRO A 111 -16.84 7.99 15.57
N ILE A 112 -16.15 9.03 15.08
CA ILE A 112 -16.01 10.29 15.80
C ILE A 112 -17.19 11.21 15.47
N ALA A 113 -17.93 11.62 16.50
CA ALA A 113 -18.92 12.68 16.37
C ALA A 113 -18.25 14.06 16.52
N VAL A 114 -17.96 14.74 15.41
CA VAL A 114 -17.49 16.14 15.44
C VAL A 114 -18.68 17.09 15.27
N GLY A 115 -18.86 18.03 16.20
CA GLY A 115 -20.08 18.85 16.34
C GLY A 115 -20.47 19.77 15.16
N VAL A 116 -19.67 19.86 14.10
CA VAL A 116 -19.97 20.67 12.89
C VAL A 116 -19.77 19.92 11.58
N ALA A 117 -19.31 18.66 11.63
CA ALA A 117 -19.23 17.77 10.48
C ALA A 117 -19.25 16.33 11.00
N ARG A 118 -20.26 15.54 10.61
CA ARG A 118 -20.08 14.08 10.63
C ARG A 118 -18.97 13.81 9.61
N LEU A 119 -17.83 13.33 10.06
CA LEU A 119 -16.97 12.50 9.22
C LEU A 119 -17.73 11.17 9.03
N ASP A 120 -18.80 11.20 8.24
CA ASP A 120 -19.59 10.02 7.96
C ASP A 120 -18.71 9.01 7.22
N GLY A 121 -18.58 7.81 7.79
CA GLY A 121 -17.76 6.75 7.21
C GLY A 121 -16.28 6.73 7.62
N ALA A 122 -15.84 7.55 8.57
CA ALA A 122 -14.44 7.54 9.05
C ALA A 122 -14.21 6.55 10.21
N SER A 123 -14.65 5.30 10.03
CA SER A 123 -14.43 4.20 10.99
C SER A 123 -13.15 3.40 10.69
N GLU A 124 -12.24 4.01 9.96
CA GLU A 124 -11.00 3.40 9.51
C GLU A 124 -9.83 4.36 9.65
N MET A 125 -8.68 3.83 10.06
CA MET A 125 -7.40 4.54 10.10
C MET A 125 -6.39 3.78 9.25
N CYS A 126 -5.69 4.50 8.37
CA CYS A 126 -4.64 3.94 7.52
C CYS A 126 -3.24 4.26 8.07
N VAL A 127 -2.45 3.23 8.33
CA VAL A 127 -1.01 3.35 8.62
C VAL A 127 -0.23 2.68 7.50
N THR A 128 0.55 3.48 6.76
CA THR A 128 1.37 2.99 5.66
C THR A 128 2.70 2.42 6.18
N SER A 129 3.14 1.31 5.60
CA SER A 129 4.43 0.69 5.90
C SER A 129 5.61 1.49 5.34
N ASP A 130 6.83 1.06 5.66
CA ASP A 130 8.00 1.45 4.88
C ASP A 130 7.89 0.96 3.43
N TYR A 131 8.50 1.71 2.50
CA TYR A 131 8.64 1.27 1.11
C TYR A 131 9.76 0.25 0.99
N ALA A 132 9.45 -0.92 0.44
CA ALA A 132 10.46 -1.83 -0.09
C ALA A 132 10.76 -1.43 -1.54
N TYR A 133 12.03 -1.45 -1.91
CA TYR A 133 12.44 -1.23 -3.28
C TYR A 133 13.68 -2.02 -3.65
N VAL A 134 13.77 -2.38 -4.93
CA VAL A 134 14.94 -3.03 -5.53
C VAL A 134 15.24 -2.40 -6.89
N TRP A 135 16.52 -2.30 -7.21
CA TRP A 135 17.01 -1.76 -8.47
C TRP A 135 17.14 -2.86 -9.53
N PRO A 136 17.22 -2.50 -10.83
CA PRO A 136 17.34 -3.44 -11.94
C PRO A 136 18.39 -4.53 -11.75
N GLU A 137 19.56 -4.19 -11.22
CA GLU A 137 20.68 -5.12 -11.04
C GLU A 137 20.31 -6.23 -10.04
N ALA A 138 19.54 -5.90 -9.01
CA ALA A 138 19.06 -6.87 -8.03
C ALA A 138 17.96 -7.77 -8.62
N LEU A 139 17.09 -7.24 -9.49
CA LEU A 139 16.07 -8.03 -10.19
C LEU A 139 16.73 -9.08 -11.10
N GLU A 140 17.75 -8.68 -11.85
CA GLU A 140 18.52 -9.59 -12.71
C GLU A 140 19.25 -10.64 -11.88
N ALA A 141 19.99 -10.23 -10.84
CA ALA A 141 20.73 -11.14 -9.97
C ALA A 141 19.80 -12.14 -9.23
N GLY A 142 18.59 -11.72 -8.87
CA GLY A 142 17.58 -12.55 -8.22
C GLY A 142 16.84 -13.51 -9.15
N GLY A 143 17.15 -13.52 -10.46
CA GLY A 143 16.51 -14.41 -11.44
C GLY A 143 15.04 -14.07 -11.70
N VAL A 144 14.64 -12.81 -11.51
CA VAL A 144 13.26 -12.35 -11.70
C VAL A 144 12.85 -12.43 -13.16
N LYS A 145 11.61 -12.84 -13.41
CA LYS A 145 11.04 -12.94 -14.76
C LYS A 145 10.02 -11.84 -15.00
N VAL A 146 9.94 -11.40 -16.25
CA VAL A 146 8.84 -10.55 -16.72
C VAL A 146 7.56 -11.39 -16.70
N THR A 147 6.64 -11.05 -15.80
CA THR A 147 5.42 -11.81 -15.51
C THR A 147 4.16 -10.95 -15.54
N ALA A 148 4.30 -9.63 -15.69
CA ALA A 148 3.19 -8.71 -15.91
C ALA A 148 3.22 -8.09 -17.31
N GLU A 149 2.04 -7.80 -17.85
CA GLU A 149 1.92 -6.95 -19.03
C GLU A 149 2.29 -5.50 -18.67
N LYS A 150 2.99 -4.81 -19.56
CA LYS A 150 3.24 -3.37 -19.40
C LYS A 150 1.91 -2.64 -19.32
N ALA A 151 1.71 -1.85 -18.27
CA ALA A 151 0.49 -1.06 -18.09
C ALA A 151 0.30 -0.13 -19.29
N GLY A 152 -0.64 -0.46 -20.18
CA GLY A 152 -0.89 0.27 -21.41
C GLY A 152 -1.10 1.78 -21.19
N PHE A 153 -0.59 2.58 -22.11
CA PHE A 153 -0.96 3.98 -22.22
C PHE A 153 -2.39 4.05 -22.74
N ILE A 154 -3.36 4.43 -21.89
CA ILE A 154 -4.74 4.68 -22.34
C ILE A 154 -4.71 5.97 -23.14
N GLU A 155 -4.65 5.87 -24.47
CA GLU A 155 -4.86 7.00 -25.35
C GLU A 155 -6.32 7.48 -25.22
N GLY A 156 -6.51 8.75 -24.88
CA GLY A 156 -7.82 9.31 -24.59
C GLY A 156 -8.79 9.13 -25.76
N LYS A 157 -9.78 8.25 -25.62
CA LYS A 157 -10.89 8.16 -26.57
C LYS A 157 -11.56 9.54 -26.68
N LYS A 158 -11.36 10.23 -27.81
CA LYS A 158 -12.09 11.47 -28.14
C LYS A 158 -13.58 11.22 -27.98
N ARG A 159 -14.20 11.92 -27.02
CA ARG A 159 -15.66 11.99 -26.89
C ARG A 159 -16.22 12.49 -28.23
N LYS A 160 -16.92 11.64 -28.98
CA LYS A 160 -17.74 12.09 -30.10
C LYS A 160 -18.90 12.90 -29.52
N SER A 161 -18.86 14.22 -29.67
CA SER A 161 -19.99 15.09 -29.37
C SER A 161 -21.13 14.72 -30.31
N LYS A 162 -22.23 14.18 -29.78
CA LYS A 162 -23.51 14.18 -30.50
C LYS A 162 -23.98 15.63 -30.56
N LYS A 163 -23.89 16.25 -31.74
CA LYS A 163 -24.64 17.47 -32.05
C LYS A 163 -26.13 17.09 -32.02
N LYS A 164 -26.92 17.80 -31.22
CA LYS A 164 -28.36 17.91 -31.38
C LYS A 164 -28.65 18.98 -32.41
#